data_AF-A0A545AHP6-F1
#
_entry.id   AF-A0A545AHP6-F1
#
_cell.length_a   1.000
_cell.length_b   1.000
_cell.length_c   1.000
_cell.angle_alpha   90.00
_cell.angle_beta   90.00
_cell.angle_gamma   90.00
#
_symmetry.space_group_name_H-M   'P 1'
#
loop_
_entity.id
_entity.type
_entity.pdbx_description
1 polymer ?
#
loop_
_entity_poly.entity_id
_entity_poly.type
_entity_poly.pdbx_seq_one_letter_code
_entity_poly.pdbx_strand_id
1 'polypeptide(L)'
;MDDHPVRTALLELLADGPVTANEAARRLGESSGSCSFHLRQLARAGLVEEAPVPPGSGRRKPWQLRVLDPLMRDLEDEGYRRWRAGRDQVDPRWHTDDAASHVLWLTPDEMAAVAAALRRVAEPYASREQADARPPDARPVALVSRIFPLLPPEDDQWTA
;
A
#
# COMPACT_ATOMS: atom_id res chain seq x y z
N MET A 1 6.47 7.42 -10.24
CA MET A 1 7.51 7.16 -9.22
C MET A 1 8.67 6.53 -9.96
N ASP A 2 9.75 7.28 -10.17
CA ASP A 2 10.91 6.77 -10.89
C ASP A 2 11.52 5.61 -10.11
N ASP A 3 11.74 4.50 -10.81
CA ASP A 3 12.42 3.33 -10.30
C ASP A 3 13.83 3.75 -9.87
N HIS A 4 14.10 3.67 -8.58
CA HIS A 4 15.36 4.13 -8.00
C HIS A 4 15.88 3.04 -7.07
N PRO A 5 17.07 2.48 -7.33
CA PRO A 5 17.54 1.26 -6.68
C PRO A 5 17.56 1.38 -5.15
N VAL A 6 17.96 2.55 -4.62
CA VAL A 6 17.95 2.81 -3.17
C VAL A 6 16.53 2.79 -2.58
N ARG A 7 15.50 3.25 -3.30
CA ARG A 7 14.11 3.21 -2.80
C ARG A 7 13.59 1.79 -2.73
N THR A 8 13.86 0.98 -3.76
CA THR A 8 13.49 -0.44 -3.80
C THR A 8 14.15 -1.20 -2.67
N ALA A 9 15.47 -1.06 -2.52
CA ALA A 9 16.23 -1.71 -1.44
C ALA A 9 15.78 -1.26 -0.03
N LEU A 10 15.37 0.00 0.13
CA LEU A 10 14.80 0.49 1.40
C LEU A 10 13.44 -0.14 1.71
N LEU A 11 12.57 -0.31 0.71
CA LEU A 11 11.27 -0.94 0.88
C LEU A 11 11.40 -2.43 1.24
N GLU A 12 12.33 -3.14 0.58
CA GLU A 12 12.67 -4.52 0.93
C GLU A 12 13.18 -4.63 2.36
N LEU A 13 14.13 -3.77 2.74
CA LEU A 13 14.67 -3.77 4.10
C LEU A 13 13.60 -3.48 5.17
N LEU A 14 12.63 -2.61 4.87
CA LEU A 14 11.53 -2.28 5.76
C LEU A 14 10.46 -3.37 5.86
N ALA A 15 10.40 -4.29 4.88
CA ALA A 15 9.54 -5.46 4.95
C ALA A 15 9.97 -6.42 6.08
N ASP A 16 11.27 -6.43 6.42
CA ASP A 16 11.82 -7.22 7.54
C ASP A 16 11.62 -6.56 8.92
N GLY A 17 11.12 -5.31 8.94
CA GLY A 17 10.79 -4.59 10.15
C GLY A 17 11.37 -3.17 10.22
N PRO A 18 11.07 -2.43 11.30
CA PRO A 18 11.44 -1.02 11.38
C PRO A 18 12.95 -0.80 11.41
N VAL A 19 13.45 0.15 10.63
CA VAL A 19 14.88 0.52 10.59
C VAL A 19 15.09 2.02 10.61
N THR A 20 16.13 2.48 11.28
CA THR A 20 16.58 3.87 11.18
C THR A 20 17.35 4.11 9.88
N ALA A 21 17.44 5.36 9.43
CA ALA A 21 18.23 5.71 8.24
C ALA A 21 19.72 5.33 8.35
N ASN A 22 20.28 5.30 9.57
CA ASN A 22 21.66 4.88 9.80
C ASN A 22 21.83 3.36 9.66
N GLU A 23 20.87 2.58 10.17
CA GLU A 23 20.88 1.13 10.03
C GLU A 23 20.70 0.74 8.56
N ALA A 24 19.78 1.41 7.85
CA ALA A 24 19.61 1.23 6.42
C ALA A 24 20.88 1.55 5.65
N ALA A 25 21.50 2.70 5.91
CA ALA A 25 22.78 3.08 5.31
C ALA A 25 23.87 2.00 5.51
N ARG A 26 24.02 1.49 6.73
CA ARG A 26 25.00 0.43 7.04
C ARG A 26 24.70 -0.88 6.30
N ARG A 27 23.43 -1.27 6.21
CA ARG A 27 23.03 -2.53 5.57
C ARG A 27 23.11 -2.46 4.04
N LEU A 28 22.81 -1.30 3.46
CA LEU A 28 22.74 -1.09 2.01
C LEU A 28 24.05 -0.57 1.41
N GLY A 29 25.06 -0.25 2.22
CA GLY A 29 26.29 0.38 1.74
C GLY A 29 26.09 1.83 1.26
N GLU A 30 25.01 2.46 1.70
CA GLU A 30 24.57 3.80 1.30
C GLU A 30 24.95 4.85 2.34
N SER A 31 24.83 6.14 1.98
CA SER A 31 24.98 7.21 2.97
C SER A 31 23.70 7.43 3.78
N SER A 32 23.83 7.77 5.06
CA SER A 32 22.68 8.13 5.92
C SER A 32 21.87 9.31 5.34
N GLY A 33 22.55 10.25 4.66
CA GLY A 33 21.91 11.35 3.95
C GLY A 33 21.02 10.88 2.79
N SER A 34 21.55 9.95 1.96
CA SER A 34 20.82 9.29 0.87
C SER A 34 19.60 8.54 1.40
N CYS A 35 19.77 7.64 2.38
CA CYS A 35 18.67 6.89 2.95
C CYS A 35 17.59 7.81 3.56
N SER A 36 18.00 8.84 4.31
CA SER A 36 17.06 9.82 4.89
C SER A 36 16.29 10.62 3.83
N PHE A 37 16.92 10.91 2.69
CA PHE A 37 16.25 11.58 1.57
C PHE A 37 15.21 10.67 0.91
N HIS A 38 15.56 9.42 0.63
CA HIS A 38 14.66 8.46 0.01
C HIS A 38 13.50 8.05 0.93
N LEU A 39 13.75 7.81 2.22
CA LEU A 39 12.70 7.51 3.20
C LEU A 39 11.66 8.62 3.30
N ARG A 40 12.08 9.89 3.30
CA ARG A 40 11.14 11.03 3.27
C ARG A 40 10.32 11.10 1.99
N GLN A 41 10.88 10.71 0.85
CA GLN A 41 10.14 10.67 -0.41
C GLN A 41 9.13 9.51 -0.42
N LEU A 42 9.53 8.33 0.07
CA LEU A 42 8.62 7.20 0.24
C LEU A 42 7.48 7.54 1.22
N ALA A 43 7.78 8.30 2.28
CA ALA A 43 6.78 8.76 3.23
C ALA A 43 5.79 9.77 2.62
N ARG A 44 6.27 10.70 1.80
CA ARG A 44 5.39 11.59 1.02
C ARG A 44 4.51 10.82 0.04
N ALA A 45 4.99 9.70 -0.48
CA ALA A 45 4.21 8.79 -1.31
C ALA A 45 3.31 7.83 -0.50
N GLY A 46 3.27 7.95 0.83
CA GLY A 46 2.42 7.14 1.71
C GLY A 46 2.85 5.67 1.86
N LEU A 47 4.07 5.31 1.45
CA LEU A 47 4.56 3.93 1.49
C LEU A 47 5.21 3.54 2.83
N VAL A 48 5.76 4.52 3.54
CA VAL A 48 6.47 4.32 4.82
C VAL A 48 6.09 5.43 5.80
N GLU A 49 6.25 5.18 7.08
CA GLU A 49 6.00 6.15 8.14
C GLU A 49 7.00 5.99 9.29
N GLU A 50 7.08 6.98 10.18
CA GLU A 50 7.89 6.85 11.39
C GLU A 50 7.20 5.87 12.36
N ALA A 51 7.93 4.86 12.81
CA ALA A 51 7.43 3.90 13.78
C ALA A 51 7.17 4.57 15.13
N PRO A 52 6.15 4.13 15.89
CA PRO A 52 5.93 4.57 17.25
C PRO A 52 7.15 4.23 18.11
N VAL A 53 7.63 5.19 18.91
CA VAL A 53 8.69 4.97 19.90
C VAL A 53 8.24 5.43 21.28
N PRO A 54 8.63 4.74 22.37
CA PRO A 54 8.34 5.17 23.72
C PRO A 54 8.89 6.59 23.99
N PRO A 55 8.23 7.39 24.85
CA PRO A 55 8.75 8.67 25.28
C PRO A 55 10.15 8.50 25.88
N GLY A 56 11.13 9.28 25.39
CA GLY A 56 12.51 9.25 25.88
C GLY A 56 13.47 8.34 25.09
N SER A 57 12.99 7.53 24.14
CA SER A 57 13.87 6.96 23.12
C SER A 57 14.43 8.08 22.23
N GLY A 58 15.72 8.02 21.90
CA GLY A 58 16.49 9.14 21.35
C GLY A 58 15.93 9.81 20.08
N ARG A 59 16.61 10.87 19.63
CA ARG A 59 16.11 11.86 18.65
C ARG A 59 15.74 11.33 17.25
N ARG A 60 15.96 10.05 16.93
CA ARG A 60 15.72 9.49 15.59
C ARG A 60 14.77 8.31 15.69
N LYS A 61 13.60 8.45 15.08
CA LYS A 61 12.60 7.38 15.02
C LYS A 61 12.93 6.41 13.87
N PRO A 62 12.81 5.09 14.10
CA PRO A 62 12.83 4.11 13.03
C PRO A 62 11.71 4.39 12.02
N TRP A 63 11.92 4.00 10.78
CA TRP A 63 10.90 3.99 9.73
C TRP A 63 10.30 2.59 9.65
N GLN A 64 9.04 2.47 9.26
CA GLN A 64 8.36 1.21 9.01
C GLN A 64 7.54 1.30 7.72
N LEU A 65 7.23 0.17 7.09
CA LEU A 65 6.21 0.13 6.04
C LEU A 65 4.89 0.64 6.61
N ARG A 66 4.17 1.42 5.80
CA ARG A 66 2.80 1.80 6.14
C ARG A 66 1.90 0.60 5.88
N VAL A 67 1.53 -0.10 6.94
CA VAL A 67 0.55 -1.17 6.88
C VAL A 67 -0.83 -0.53 6.77
N LEU A 68 -1.63 -0.93 5.77
CA LEU A 68 -3.05 -0.56 5.75
C LEU A 68 -3.69 -1.05 7.05
N ASP A 69 -4.21 -0.12 7.83
CA ASP A 69 -4.80 -0.33 9.16
C ASP A 69 -5.75 -1.54 9.14
N PRO A 70 -5.66 -2.50 10.08
CA PRO A 70 -6.68 -3.54 10.26
C PRO A 70 -8.10 -2.98 10.31
N LEU A 71 -8.29 -1.78 10.88
CA LEU A 71 -9.57 -1.06 10.86
C LEU A 71 -10.01 -0.69 9.44
N MET A 72 -9.08 -0.31 8.56
CA MET A 72 -9.38 -0.06 7.15
C MET A 72 -9.84 -1.34 6.46
N ARG A 73 -9.26 -2.50 6.78
CA ARG A 73 -9.70 -3.79 6.24
C ARG A 73 -11.11 -4.16 6.68
N ASP A 74 -11.42 -3.97 7.97
CA ASP A 74 -12.76 -4.21 8.48
C ASP A 74 -13.79 -3.25 7.87
N LEU A 75 -13.40 -1.99 7.65
CA LEU A 75 -14.23 -0.99 6.97
C LEU A 75 -14.46 -1.32 5.49
N GLU A 76 -13.45 -1.86 4.79
CA GLU A 76 -13.58 -2.37 3.42
C GLU A 76 -14.57 -3.54 3.35
N ASP A 77 -14.36 -4.57 4.18
CA ASP A 77 -15.18 -5.78 4.16
C ASP A 77 -16.62 -5.49 4.60
N GLU A 78 -16.81 -4.66 5.64
CA GLU A 78 -18.13 -4.20 6.10
C GLU A 78 -18.80 -3.25 5.10
N GLY A 79 -18.02 -2.37 4.46
CA GLY A 79 -18.50 -1.50 3.40
C GLY A 79 -19.00 -2.30 2.19
N TYR A 80 -18.26 -3.32 1.78
CA TYR A 80 -18.63 -4.23 0.70
C TYR A 80 -19.86 -5.07 1.05
N ARG A 81 -19.94 -5.61 2.29
CA ARG A 81 -21.16 -6.30 2.78
C ARG A 81 -22.39 -5.39 2.72
N ARG A 82 -22.28 -4.15 3.20
CA ARG A 82 -23.37 -3.15 3.15
C ARG A 82 -23.76 -2.81 1.71
N TRP A 83 -22.78 -2.58 0.83
CA TRP A 83 -23.04 -2.34 -0.58
C TRP A 83 -23.78 -3.51 -1.22
N ARG A 84 -23.31 -4.76 -1.05
CA ARG A 84 -23.98 -5.95 -1.60
C ARG A 84 -25.41 -6.11 -1.11
N ALA A 85 -25.67 -5.86 0.18
CA ALA A 85 -27.00 -5.97 0.77
C ALA A 85 -27.96 -4.85 0.31
N GLY A 86 -27.43 -3.66 0.00
CA GLY A 86 -28.22 -2.48 -0.36
C GLY A 86 -28.21 -2.12 -1.85
N ARG A 87 -27.48 -2.85 -2.71
CA ARG A 87 -27.23 -2.43 -4.10
C ARG A 87 -28.50 -2.23 -4.92
N ASP A 88 -29.55 -3.00 -4.65
CA ASP A 88 -30.83 -2.88 -5.38
C ASP A 88 -31.58 -1.57 -5.05
N GLN A 89 -31.14 -0.85 -4.01
CA GLN A 89 -31.69 0.44 -3.58
C GLN A 89 -30.95 1.65 -4.16
N VAL A 90 -29.82 1.44 -4.84
CA VAL A 90 -29.06 2.51 -5.50
C VAL A 90 -29.30 2.50 -7.01
N ASP A 91 -29.09 3.64 -7.66
CA ASP A 91 -29.26 3.79 -9.11
C ASP A 91 -28.45 2.71 -9.87
N PRO A 92 -29.06 2.00 -10.84
CA PRO A 92 -28.41 0.97 -11.65
C PRO A 92 -27.06 1.31 -12.25
N ARG A 93 -26.78 2.59 -12.54
CA ARG A 93 -25.45 3.02 -13.02
C ARG A 93 -24.31 2.76 -12.02
N TRP A 94 -24.63 2.57 -10.74
CA TRP A 94 -23.69 2.28 -9.66
C TRP A 94 -23.71 0.80 -9.23
N HIS A 95 -24.36 -0.08 -10.00
CA HIS A 95 -24.37 -1.52 -9.74
C HIS A 95 -23.10 -2.22 -10.20
N THR A 96 -22.26 -1.54 -10.99
CA THR A 96 -21.01 -2.12 -11.51
C THR A 96 -20.10 -2.50 -10.36
N ASP A 97 -19.75 -3.78 -10.31
CA ASP A 97 -18.80 -4.38 -9.38
C ASP A 97 -17.77 -5.14 -10.20
N ASP A 98 -16.60 -4.54 -10.33
CA ASP A 98 -15.47 -5.10 -11.07
C ASP A 98 -14.57 -5.89 -10.12
N ALA A 99 -15.17 -6.88 -9.45
CA ALA A 99 -14.45 -7.79 -8.57
C ALA A 99 -13.85 -8.94 -9.40
N ALA A 100 -12.63 -8.72 -9.91
CA ALA A 100 -11.85 -9.77 -10.59
C ALA A 100 -10.80 -10.39 -9.65
N SER A 101 -10.80 -11.72 -9.53
CA SER A 101 -9.74 -12.46 -8.84
C SER A 101 -8.88 -13.19 -9.86
N HIS A 102 -7.57 -12.95 -9.81
CA HIS A 102 -6.59 -13.61 -10.65
C HIS A 102 -5.47 -14.19 -9.79
N VAL A 103 -5.11 -15.44 -10.04
CA VAL A 103 -3.85 -16.01 -9.55
C VAL A 103 -2.82 -15.79 -10.64
N LEU A 104 -1.86 -14.89 -10.36
CA LEU A 104 -0.78 -14.54 -11.27
C LEU A 104 0.51 -15.15 -10.76
N TRP A 105 1.29 -15.73 -11.67
CA TRP A 105 2.65 -16.20 -11.38
C TRP A 105 3.59 -15.03 -11.66
N LEU A 106 4.05 -14.39 -10.59
CA LEU A 106 4.86 -13.17 -10.65
C LEU A 106 6.13 -13.34 -9.83
N THR A 107 7.21 -12.78 -10.34
CA THR A 107 8.39 -12.47 -9.53
C THR A 107 8.07 -11.30 -8.57
N PRO A 108 8.89 -11.08 -7.52
CA PRO A 108 8.72 -9.93 -6.63
C PRO A 108 8.72 -8.57 -7.37
N ASP A 109 9.60 -8.39 -8.34
CA ASP A 109 9.69 -7.17 -9.16
C ASP A 109 8.42 -6.94 -9.99
N GLU A 110 7.91 -8.00 -10.61
CA GLU A 110 6.66 -7.94 -11.37
C GLU A 110 5.46 -7.65 -10.45
N MET A 111 5.42 -8.25 -9.26
CA MET A 111 4.40 -7.98 -8.25
C MET A 111 4.41 -6.49 -7.84
N ALA A 112 5.60 -5.93 -7.61
CA ALA A 112 5.78 -4.52 -7.29
C ALA A 112 5.36 -3.61 -8.46
N ALA A 113 5.67 -3.99 -9.70
CA ALA A 113 5.27 -3.27 -10.89
C ALA A 113 3.75 -3.25 -11.08
N VAL A 114 3.07 -4.37 -10.86
CA VAL A 114 1.59 -4.46 -10.90
C VAL A 114 0.98 -3.57 -9.82
N ALA A 115 1.47 -3.66 -8.58
CA ALA A 115 1.00 -2.81 -7.49
C ALA A 115 1.18 -1.30 -7.79
N ALA A 116 2.30 -0.93 -8.40
CA ALA A 116 2.55 0.45 -8.84
C ALA A 116 1.62 0.89 -9.99
N ALA A 117 1.28 -0.01 -10.92
CA ALA A 117 0.33 0.27 -11.98
C ALA A 117 -1.07 0.54 -11.42
N LEU A 118 -1.55 -0.31 -10.49
CA LEU A 118 -2.86 -0.13 -9.85
C LEU A 118 -2.95 1.18 -9.06
N ARG A 119 -1.89 1.56 -8.33
CA ARG A 119 -1.84 2.86 -7.64
C ARG A 119 -1.90 4.05 -8.62
N ARG A 120 -1.19 3.98 -9.75
CA ARG A 120 -1.20 5.04 -10.77
C ARG A 120 -2.59 5.28 -11.36
N VAL A 121 -3.44 4.26 -11.42
CA VAL A 121 -4.83 4.41 -11.88
C VAL A 121 -5.65 5.28 -10.91
N ALA A 122 -5.39 5.16 -9.60
CA ALA A 122 -6.10 5.93 -8.57
C ALA A 122 -5.56 7.37 -8.42
N GLU A 123 -4.29 7.61 -8.74
CA GLU A 123 -3.58 8.87 -8.47
C GLU A 123 -4.27 10.13 -9.03
N PRO A 124 -4.84 10.16 -10.25
CA PRO A 124 -5.56 11.32 -10.77
C PRO A 124 -6.80 11.73 -9.95
N TYR A 125 -7.33 10.83 -9.12
CA TYR A 125 -8.54 11.04 -8.33
C TYR A 125 -8.24 11.41 -6.87
N ALA A 126 -6.99 11.30 -6.42
CA ALA A 126 -6.60 11.54 -5.03
C ALA A 126 -6.91 12.98 -4.55
N SER A 127 -6.84 13.97 -5.44
CA SER A 127 -7.19 15.36 -5.11
C SER A 127 -8.68 15.56 -4.76
N ARG A 128 -9.55 14.63 -5.16
CA ARG A 128 -11.00 14.68 -4.88
C ARG A 128 -11.37 14.31 -3.45
N GLU A 129 -10.39 14.01 -2.60
CA GLU A 129 -10.61 13.96 -1.15
C GLU A 129 -11.10 15.32 -0.62
N GLN A 130 -10.70 16.42 -1.26
CA GLN A 130 -11.18 17.77 -0.94
C GLN A 130 -12.59 17.99 -1.54
N ALA A 131 -13.53 18.48 -0.73
CA ALA A 131 -14.94 18.54 -1.11
C ALA A 131 -15.23 19.47 -2.31
N ASP A 132 -14.45 20.53 -2.46
CA ASP A 132 -14.49 21.51 -3.54
C ASP A 132 -13.92 20.99 -4.87
N ALA A 133 -13.10 19.94 -4.83
CA ALA A 133 -12.54 19.30 -6.02
C ALA A 133 -13.44 18.20 -6.63
N ARG A 134 -14.60 17.90 -6.02
CA ARG A 134 -15.49 16.80 -6.44
C ARG A 134 -16.50 17.25 -7.48
N PRO A 135 -16.66 16.51 -8.61
CA PRO A 135 -17.79 16.71 -9.51
C PRO A 135 -19.15 16.56 -8.77
N PRO A 136 -20.21 17.26 -9.20
CA PRO A 136 -21.50 17.27 -8.50
C PRO A 136 -22.18 15.89 -8.38
N ASP A 137 -21.94 15.00 -9.34
CA ASP A 137 -22.49 13.64 -9.38
C ASP A 137 -21.52 12.59 -8.79
N ALA A 138 -20.36 13.01 -8.30
CA ALA A 138 -19.42 12.10 -7.66
C ALA A 138 -20.01 11.50 -6.38
N ARG A 139 -19.69 10.24 -6.15
CA ARG A 139 -20.03 9.47 -4.95
C ARG A 139 -18.76 8.83 -4.42
N PRO A 140 -18.63 8.62 -3.10
CA PRO A 140 -17.54 7.82 -2.57
C PRO A 140 -17.65 6.39 -3.14
N VAL A 141 -16.58 5.94 -3.78
CA VAL A 141 -16.43 4.58 -4.33
C VAL A 141 -15.23 3.95 -3.65
N ALA A 142 -15.41 2.73 -3.13
CA ALA A 142 -14.30 1.96 -2.59
C ALA A 142 -13.51 1.34 -3.75
N LEU A 143 -12.21 1.60 -3.80
CA LEU A 143 -11.27 0.88 -4.66
C LEU A 143 -10.37 0.03 -3.74
N VAL A 144 -10.57 -1.28 -3.76
CA VAL A 144 -9.79 -2.23 -2.95
C VAL A 144 -8.95 -3.08 -3.87
N SER A 145 -7.64 -3.11 -3.66
CA SER A 145 -6.70 -3.96 -4.39
C SER A 145 -5.74 -4.60 -3.40
N ARG A 146 -5.62 -5.93 -3.43
CA ARG A 146 -4.68 -6.71 -2.61
C ARG A 146 -3.90 -7.64 -3.53
N ILE A 147 -2.57 -7.58 -3.45
CA ILE A 147 -1.66 -8.50 -4.12
C ILE A 147 -0.71 -9.02 -3.05
N PHE A 148 -0.67 -10.34 -2.89
CA PHE A 148 0.17 -11.01 -1.91
C PHE A 148 0.55 -12.38 -2.45
N PRO A 149 1.74 -12.90 -2.09
CA PRO A 149 2.09 -14.27 -2.41
C PRO A 149 1.14 -15.23 -1.69
N LEU A 150 0.59 -16.19 -2.43
CA LEU A 150 -0.13 -17.30 -1.81
C LEU A 150 0.89 -18.15 -1.06
N LEU A 151 0.61 -18.42 0.22
CA LEU A 151 1.35 -19.44 0.96
C LEU A 151 0.76 -20.80 0.59
N PRO A 152 1.60 -21.85 0.47
CA PRO A 152 1.07 -23.20 0.29
C PRO A 152 0.12 -23.52 1.46
N PRO A 153 -1.03 -24.19 1.20
CA PRO A 153 -1.81 -24.78 2.27
C PRO A 153 -0.90 -25.74 3.06
N GLU A 154 -1.23 -25.99 4.32
CA GLU A 154 -0.43 -26.84 5.22
C GLU A 154 -0.11 -28.23 4.62
N ASP A 155 -0.89 -28.68 3.64
CA ASP A 155 -0.62 -29.84 2.79
C ASP A 155 -0.21 -29.40 1.36
N ASP A 156 1.08 -29.59 1.07
CA ASP A 156 1.80 -29.27 -0.17
C ASP A 156 1.07 -29.72 -1.46
N GLN A 157 0.36 -28.80 -2.11
CA GLN A 157 -0.43 -29.06 -3.34
C GLN A 157 -0.06 -28.14 -4.52
N TRP A 158 1.08 -27.43 -4.46
CA TRP A 158 1.50 -26.52 -5.53
C TRP A 158 2.71 -27.02 -6.34
N THR A 159 3.16 -28.25 -6.13
CA THR A 159 4.21 -28.90 -6.93
C THR A 159 3.61 -29.97 -7.86
N ALA A 160 3.38 -29.58 -9.12
CA ALA A 160 3.19 -30.48 -10.25
C ALA A 160 3.96 -29.93 -11.46
#